data_AF-A0A7C1BGT5-F1
#
_entry.id   AF-A0A7C1BGT5-F1
#
_cell.length_a   1.000
_cell.length_b   1.000
_cell.length_c   1.000
_cell.angle_alpha   90.00
_cell.angle_beta   90.00
_cell.angle_gamma   90.00
#
_symmetry.space_group_name_H-M   'P 1'
#
loop_
_entity.id
_entity.type
_entity.pdbx_description
1 polymer ?
#
loop_
_entity_poly.entity_id
_entity_poly.type
_entity_poly.pdbx_seq_one_letter_code
_entity_poly.pdbx_strand_id
1 'polypeptide(L)'
;MTDLIYSPLFPPWIHELLLRTMGIRAPIRLRPGESARVPVTEGGEYELLMPDGTGTRIVPEVKAGRAYLDTGPLEEPGFYRISRGGEPVVVIVVNPDPTESDVIPLRPQELTAAFGKNHRFIENLIRGARYLSGTFLLAALLLFLVETALLFFRRRFFA
;
A
#
# COMPACT_ATOMS: atom_id res chain seq x y z
N MET A 1 25.67 -5.27 7.14
CA MET A 1 24.33 -5.82 6.88
C MET A 1 23.54 -4.71 6.23
N THR A 2 23.14 -4.91 4.98
CA THR A 2 22.50 -3.87 4.17
C THR A 2 21.05 -3.69 4.62
N ASP A 3 20.74 -2.50 5.13
CA ASP A 3 19.42 -2.03 5.55
C ASP A 3 18.49 -1.84 4.32
N LEU A 4 18.35 -2.89 3.52
CA LEU A 4 17.58 -2.88 2.28
C LEU A 4 16.12 -2.51 2.58
N ILE A 5 15.57 -2.99 3.71
CA ILE A 5 14.18 -2.73 4.13
C ILE A 5 13.93 -1.23 4.39
N TYR A 6 14.96 -0.46 4.76
CA TYR A 6 14.85 0.98 4.98
C TYR A 6 15.21 1.81 3.73
N SER A 7 15.59 1.16 2.64
CA SER A 7 15.85 1.84 1.38
C SER A 7 14.54 2.30 0.75
N PRO A 8 14.43 3.56 0.30
CA PRO A 8 13.29 4.03 -0.49
C PRO A 8 13.04 3.22 -1.77
N LEU A 9 14.07 2.49 -2.23
CA LEU A 9 14.01 1.64 -3.42
C LEU A 9 13.43 0.24 -3.13
N PHE A 10 13.26 -0.14 -1.87
CA PHE A 10 12.80 -1.47 -1.49
C PHE A 10 11.38 -1.79 -1.94
N PRO A 11 10.36 -0.94 -1.71
CA PRO A 11 9.01 -1.24 -2.20
C PRO A 11 8.94 -1.38 -3.74
N PRO A 12 9.53 -0.47 -4.54
CA PRO A 12 9.61 -0.65 -5.99
C PRO A 12 10.31 -1.94 -6.43
N TRP A 13 11.38 -2.34 -5.75
CA TRP A 13 12.14 -3.54 -6.09
C TRP A 13 11.38 -4.83 -5.78
N ILE A 14 10.71 -4.91 -4.62
CA ILE A 14 9.87 -6.06 -4.27
C ILE A 14 8.71 -6.19 -5.24
N HIS A 15 8.10 -5.07 -5.65
CA HIS A 15 7.02 -5.07 -6.64
C HIS A 15 7.51 -5.60 -8.00
N GLU A 16 8.66 -5.11 -8.48
CA GLU A 16 9.26 -5.58 -9.74
C GLU A 16 9.67 -7.06 -9.68
N LEU A 17 10.19 -7.52 -8.54
CA LEU A 17 10.51 -8.93 -8.31
C LEU A 17 9.25 -9.80 -8.37
N LEU A 18 8.17 -9.40 -7.68
CA LEU A 18 6.88 -10.09 -7.69
C LEU A 18 6.33 -10.22 -9.11
N LEU A 19 6.26 -9.11 -9.85
CA LEU A 19 5.81 -9.08 -11.24
C LEU A 19 6.59 -10.09 -12.11
N ARG A 20 7.93 -10.10 -11.97
CA ARG A 20 8.80 -11.02 -12.72
C ARG A 20 8.60 -12.47 -12.32
N THR A 21 8.44 -12.76 -11.02
CA THR A 21 8.17 -14.14 -10.54
C THR A 21 6.81 -14.66 -11.00
N MET A 22 5.83 -13.78 -11.16
CA MET A 22 4.52 -14.11 -11.74
C MET A 22 4.55 -14.23 -13.28
N GLY A 23 5.71 -14.04 -13.92
CA GLY A 23 5.83 -14.08 -15.38
C GLY A 23 5.28 -12.85 -16.10
N ILE A 24 4.92 -11.79 -15.35
CA ILE A 24 4.31 -10.57 -15.87
C ILE A 24 5.44 -9.65 -16.37
N ARG A 25 5.56 -9.51 -17.70
CA ARG A 25 6.67 -8.76 -18.31
C ARG A 25 6.35 -7.29 -18.60
N ALA A 26 5.08 -6.93 -18.75
CA ALA A 26 4.65 -5.58 -19.08
C ALA A 26 3.22 -5.32 -18.57
N PRO A 27 3.04 -5.07 -17.27
CA PRO A 27 1.71 -4.73 -16.75
C PRO A 27 1.29 -3.35 -17.26
N ILE A 28 0.00 -3.18 -17.50
CA ILE A 28 -0.60 -1.86 -17.71
C ILE A 28 -0.63 -1.18 -16.35
N ARG A 29 -0.02 0.00 -16.23
CA ARG A 29 0.01 0.76 -14.97
C ARG A 29 -1.01 1.88 -15.04
N LEU A 30 -1.90 1.93 -14.04
CA LEU A 30 -2.97 2.91 -13.91
C LEU A 30 -2.97 3.54 -12.52
N ARG A 31 -3.73 4.62 -12.37
CA ARG A 31 -4.14 5.23 -11.10
C ARG A 31 -5.61 4.90 -10.79
N PRO A 32 -6.05 4.99 -9.52
CA PRO A 32 -7.46 4.88 -9.16
C PRO A 32 -8.35 5.77 -10.03
N GLY A 33 -9.45 5.21 -10.53
CA GLY A 33 -10.43 5.87 -11.39
C GLY A 33 -10.07 5.84 -12.89
N GLU A 34 -8.85 5.43 -13.28
CA GLU A 34 -8.51 5.26 -14.69
C GLU A 34 -9.06 3.93 -15.24
N SER A 35 -9.25 3.87 -16.57
CA SER A 35 -9.74 2.68 -17.28
C SER A 35 -8.69 2.16 -18.25
N ALA A 36 -8.57 0.84 -18.37
CA ALA A 36 -7.73 0.20 -19.39
C ALA A 36 -8.57 -0.16 -20.62
N ARG A 37 -8.03 0.12 -21.81
CA ARG A 37 -8.50 -0.48 -23.06
C ARG A 37 -7.49 -1.47 -23.61
N VAL A 38 -7.88 -2.73 -23.67
CA VAL A 38 -7.02 -3.83 -24.09
C VAL A 38 -7.49 -4.35 -25.43
N PRO A 39 -6.69 -4.23 -26.51
CA PRO A 39 -7.06 -4.79 -27.79
C PRO A 39 -7.10 -6.32 -27.72
N VAL A 40 -8.14 -6.93 -28.29
CA VAL A 40 -8.30 -8.39 -28.34
C VAL A 40 -8.60 -8.84 -29.77
N THR A 41 -8.02 -9.97 -30.15
CA THR A 41 -8.16 -10.55 -31.50
C THR A 41 -9.32 -11.52 -31.61
N GLU A 42 -9.71 -12.14 -30.50
CA GLU A 42 -10.72 -13.19 -30.45
C GLU A 42 -11.97 -12.71 -29.73
N GLY A 43 -13.14 -13.07 -30.27
CA GLY A 43 -14.39 -12.94 -29.53
C GLY A 43 -14.48 -13.98 -28.42
N GLY A 44 -15.20 -13.66 -27.35
CA GLY A 44 -15.40 -14.59 -26.24
C GLY A 44 -15.78 -13.90 -24.95
N GLU A 45 -15.96 -14.71 -23.92
CA GLU A 45 -16.19 -14.24 -22.55
C GLU A 45 -14.85 -14.06 -21.86
N TYR A 46 -14.64 -12.89 -21.27
CA TYR A 46 -13.47 -12.55 -20.49
C TYR A 46 -13.91 -12.29 -19.05
N GLU A 47 -13.00 -12.55 -18.13
CA GLU A 47 -13.19 -12.31 -16.71
C GLU A 47 -12.14 -11.31 -16.24
N LEU A 48 -12.59 -10.24 -15.58
CA LEU A 48 -11.75 -9.30 -14.85
C LEU A 48 -11.75 -9.71 -13.38
N LEU A 49 -10.62 -10.21 -12.91
CA LEU A 49 -10.35 -10.49 -11.51
C LEU A 49 -9.85 -9.22 -10.83
N MET A 50 -10.52 -8.87 -9.74
CA MET A 50 -10.23 -7.74 -8.88
C MET A 50 -9.16 -8.10 -7.82
N PRO A 51 -8.55 -7.10 -7.15
CA PRO A 51 -7.54 -7.33 -6.12
C PRO A 51 -8.03 -8.17 -4.93
N ASP A 52 -9.31 -8.09 -4.60
CA ASP A 52 -9.95 -8.88 -3.54
C ASP A 52 -10.22 -10.35 -3.93
N GLY A 53 -9.93 -10.71 -5.18
CA GLY A 53 -10.15 -12.04 -5.74
C GLY A 53 -11.54 -12.25 -6.34
N THR A 54 -12.43 -11.25 -6.30
CA THR A 54 -13.72 -11.33 -6.98
C THR A 54 -13.56 -11.18 -8.49
N GLY A 55 -14.43 -11.86 -9.25
CA GLY A 55 -14.43 -11.84 -10.71
C GLY A 55 -15.68 -11.16 -11.25
N THR A 56 -15.51 -10.31 -12.26
CA THR A 56 -16.62 -9.79 -13.05
C THR A 56 -16.44 -10.15 -14.52
N ARG A 57 -17.54 -10.47 -15.20
CA ARG A 57 -17.51 -10.79 -16.61
C ARG A 57 -17.45 -9.51 -17.43
N ILE A 58 -16.50 -9.44 -18.36
CA ILE A 58 -16.35 -8.35 -19.32
C ILE A 58 -16.42 -8.90 -20.76
N VAL A 59 -16.96 -8.10 -21.67
CA VAL A 59 -17.24 -8.53 -23.05
C VAL A 59 -16.53 -7.56 -24.02
N PRO A 60 -15.91 -8.04 -25.11
CA PRO A 60 -15.25 -7.15 -26.05
C PRO A 60 -16.25 -6.22 -26.77
N GLU A 61 -15.93 -4.94 -26.84
CA GLU A 61 -16.59 -3.96 -27.68
C GLU A 61 -15.90 -3.86 -29.03
N VAL A 62 -16.67 -3.78 -30.11
CA VAL A 62 -16.13 -3.61 -31.48
C VAL A 62 -16.32 -2.17 -31.93
N LYS A 63 -15.21 -1.48 -32.24
CA LYS A 63 -15.21 -0.12 -32.80
C LYS A 63 -14.27 -0.07 -33.99
N ALA A 64 -14.69 0.56 -35.09
CA ALA A 64 -13.88 0.70 -36.30
C ALA A 64 -13.20 -0.62 -36.79
N GLY A 65 -13.90 -1.75 -36.64
CA GLY A 65 -13.40 -3.07 -37.08
C GLY A 65 -12.35 -3.72 -36.18
N ARG A 66 -12.08 -3.18 -34.99
CA ARG A 66 -11.20 -3.80 -33.97
C ARG A 66 -12.01 -4.05 -32.68
N ALA A 67 -11.68 -5.15 -32.00
CA ALA A 67 -12.29 -5.49 -30.72
C ALA A 67 -11.37 -5.07 -29.55
N TYR A 68 -11.97 -4.58 -28.47
CA TYR A 68 -11.25 -4.17 -27.27
C TYR A 68 -12.08 -4.49 -26.03
N LEU A 69 -11.39 -4.81 -24.95
CA LEU A 69 -11.98 -4.86 -23.62
C LEU A 69 -11.79 -3.49 -22.96
N ASP A 70 -12.88 -2.90 -22.48
CA ASP A 70 -12.84 -1.74 -21.60
C ASP A 70 -13.14 -2.23 -20.17
N THR A 71 -12.26 -1.91 -19.22
CA THR A 71 -12.45 -2.30 -17.83
C THR A 71 -13.45 -1.42 -17.09
N GLY A 72 -13.80 -0.27 -17.65
CA GLY A 72 -14.35 0.83 -16.87
C GLY A 72 -13.34 1.36 -15.84
N PRO A 73 -13.73 2.34 -15.01
CA PRO A 73 -12.86 2.92 -13.99
C PRO A 73 -12.51 1.89 -12.91
N LEU A 74 -11.23 1.74 -12.62
CA LEU A 74 -10.72 0.86 -11.58
C LEU A 74 -10.40 1.66 -10.32
N GLU A 75 -11.23 1.53 -9.29
CA GLU A 75 -11.16 2.39 -8.09
C GLU A 75 -10.18 1.86 -7.02
N GLU A 76 -10.03 0.55 -6.88
CA GLU A 76 -9.22 -0.03 -5.82
C GLU A 76 -7.75 -0.19 -6.23
N PRO A 77 -6.78 0.25 -5.42
CA PRO A 77 -5.38 -0.04 -5.68
C PRO A 77 -5.08 -1.54 -5.60
N GLY A 78 -4.26 -2.05 -6.53
CA GLY A 78 -3.85 -3.45 -6.51
C GLY A 78 -3.63 -4.06 -7.89
N PHE A 79 -3.59 -5.39 -7.91
CA PHE A 79 -3.44 -6.18 -9.13
C PHE A 79 -4.80 -6.62 -9.65
N TYR A 80 -5.09 -6.23 -10.88
CA TYR A 80 -6.23 -6.74 -11.64
C TYR A 80 -5.72 -7.67 -12.73
N ARG A 81 -6.52 -8.68 -13.07
CA ARG A 81 -6.15 -9.66 -14.09
C ARG A 81 -7.32 -9.91 -15.02
N ILE A 82 -7.08 -9.74 -16.32
CA ILE A 82 -8.03 -10.18 -17.35
C ILE A 82 -7.65 -11.60 -17.73
N SER A 83 -8.58 -12.54 -17.60
CA SER A 83 -8.42 -13.94 -17.99
C SER A 83 -9.48 -14.38 -18.99
N ARG A 84 -9.15 -15.43 -19.76
CA ARG A 84 -10.08 -16.12 -20.66
C ARG A 84 -9.92 -17.62 -20.47
N GLY A 85 -10.99 -18.31 -20.09
CA GLY A 85 -10.93 -19.74 -19.80
C GLY A 85 -9.93 -20.09 -18.70
N GLY A 86 -9.73 -19.20 -17.73
CA GLY A 86 -8.75 -19.36 -16.64
C GLY A 86 -7.31 -18.92 -16.97
N GLU A 87 -6.97 -18.71 -18.24
CA GLU A 87 -5.64 -18.27 -18.66
C GLU A 87 -5.52 -16.74 -18.60
N PRO A 88 -4.45 -16.19 -17.98
CA PRO A 88 -4.25 -14.75 -17.88
C PRO A 88 -3.84 -14.13 -19.23
N VAL A 89 -4.64 -13.19 -19.71
CA VAL A 89 -4.42 -12.45 -20.96
C VAL A 89 -3.64 -11.16 -20.69
N VAL A 90 -4.01 -10.44 -19.63
CA VAL A 90 -3.37 -9.17 -19.26
C VAL A 90 -3.35 -9.01 -17.73
N VAL A 91 -2.32 -8.34 -17.23
CA VAL A 91 -2.28 -7.86 -15.84
C VAL A 91 -2.25 -6.34 -15.84
N ILE A 92 -3.08 -5.76 -14.99
CA ILE A 92 -3.19 -4.32 -14.76
C ILE A 92 -2.81 -4.06 -13.31
N VAL A 93 -2.02 -3.02 -13.09
CA VAL A 93 -1.57 -2.61 -11.76
C VAL A 93 -2.07 -1.19 -11.51
N VAL A 94 -2.99 -1.05 -10.56
CA VAL A 94 -3.50 0.24 -10.11
C VAL A 94 -2.67 0.67 -8.91
N ASN A 95 -1.88 1.74 -9.07
CA ASN A 95 -1.02 2.25 -8.01
C ASN A 95 -1.68 3.48 -7.36
N PRO A 96 -1.70 3.58 -6.02
CA PRO A 96 -2.17 4.78 -5.35
C PRO A 96 -1.29 5.98 -5.73
N ASP A 97 -1.79 7.19 -5.50
CA ASP A 97 -1.00 8.38 -5.80
C ASP A 97 0.28 8.39 -4.94
N PRO A 98 1.47 8.58 -5.53
CA PRO A 98 2.72 8.59 -4.77
C PRO A 98 2.75 9.64 -3.65
N THR A 99 1.97 10.71 -3.76
CA THR A 99 1.82 11.73 -2.70
C THR A 99 1.04 11.24 -1.49
N GLU A 100 0.18 10.22 -1.61
CA GLU A 100 -0.55 9.65 -0.46
C GLU A 100 0.39 8.86 0.47
N SER A 101 1.49 8.34 -0.09
CA SER A 101 2.54 7.67 0.67
C SER A 101 3.65 8.61 1.14
N ASP A 102 3.48 9.93 0.96
CA ASP A 102 4.45 10.92 1.44
C ASP A 102 4.34 11.03 2.97
N VAL A 103 5.31 10.42 3.65
CA VAL A 103 5.43 10.45 5.12
C VAL A 103 6.17 11.69 5.63
N ILE A 104 6.45 12.68 4.77
CA ILE A 104 7.02 13.95 5.21
C ILE A 104 6.05 14.61 6.21
N PRO A 105 6.52 14.99 7.41
CA PRO A 105 5.66 15.65 8.39
C PRO A 105 5.11 16.96 7.82
N LEU A 106 3.78 17.06 7.72
CA LEU A 106 3.11 18.29 7.33
C LEU A 106 3.47 19.41 8.30
N ARG A 107 3.86 20.56 7.78
CA ARG A 107 4.10 21.75 8.61
C ARG A 107 2.75 22.23 9.18
N PRO A 108 2.70 22.80 10.39
CA PRO A 108 1.44 23.26 11.00
C PRO A 108 0.63 24.24 10.11
N GLN A 109 1.33 25.02 9.29
CA GLN A 109 0.74 25.96 8.34
C GLN A 109 0.03 25.25 7.18
N GLU A 110 0.59 24.12 6.71
CA GLU A 110 0.04 23.29 5.62
C GLU A 110 -1.17 22.49 6.10
N LEU A 111 -1.13 22.00 7.34
CA LEU A 111 -2.29 21.42 8.01
C LEU A 111 -3.46 22.39 7.93
N THR A 112 -3.31 23.60 8.48
CA THR A 112 -4.38 24.61 8.56
C THR A 112 -5.02 24.93 7.20
N ALA A 113 -4.22 24.96 6.13
CA ALA A 113 -4.70 25.17 4.77
C ALA A 113 -5.51 23.98 4.22
N ALA A 114 -5.12 22.74 4.53
CA ALA A 114 -5.70 21.53 3.95
C ALA A 114 -7.04 21.09 4.57
N PHE A 115 -7.29 21.31 5.88
CA PHE A 115 -8.53 20.82 6.55
C PHE A 115 -9.38 21.91 7.26
N GLY A 116 -9.18 23.21 6.97
CA GLY A 116 -9.99 24.31 7.53
C GLY A 116 -9.90 24.54 9.05
N LYS A 117 -11.02 24.60 9.79
CA LYS A 117 -11.04 24.81 11.27
C LYS A 117 -11.11 23.53 12.09
N ASN A 118 -11.17 22.36 11.44
CA ASN A 118 -11.43 21.07 12.10
C ASN A 118 -10.17 20.36 12.64
N HIS A 119 -8.98 20.96 12.51
CA HIS A 119 -7.71 20.36 12.97
C HIS A 119 -7.50 20.34 14.47
N ARG A 120 -8.32 21.06 15.25
CA ARG A 120 -8.17 21.10 16.71
C ARG A 120 -8.23 19.70 17.33
N PHE A 121 -8.99 18.79 16.74
CA PHE A 121 -9.05 17.39 17.19
C PHE A 121 -7.72 16.66 16.92
N ILE A 122 -7.14 16.85 15.74
CA ILE A 122 -5.88 16.21 15.33
C ILE A 122 -4.70 16.77 16.14
N GLU A 123 -4.63 18.08 16.35
CA GLU A 123 -3.59 18.70 17.20
C GLU A 123 -3.64 18.19 18.65
N ASN A 124 -4.84 18.05 19.22
CA ASN A 124 -5.01 17.52 20.57
C ASN A 124 -4.62 16.04 20.66
N LEU A 125 -4.89 15.24 19.62
CA LEU A 125 -4.50 13.84 19.54
C LEU A 125 -2.98 13.67 19.47
N ILE A 126 -2.31 14.47 18.63
CA ILE A 126 -0.84 14.48 18.51
C ILE A 126 -0.19 14.94 19.82
N ARG A 127 -0.75 15.99 20.45
CA ARG A 127 -0.26 16.50 21.73
C ARG A 127 -0.45 15.45 22.83
N GLY A 128 -1.60 14.79 22.90
CA GLY A 128 -1.88 13.70 23.84
C GLY A 128 -0.95 12.49 23.66
N ALA A 129 -0.70 12.05 22.43
CA ALA A 129 0.21 10.94 22.13
C ALA A 129 1.65 11.24 22.60
N ARG A 130 2.11 12.48 22.45
CA ARG A 130 3.44 12.92 22.88
C ARG A 130 3.59 13.00 24.41
N TYR A 131 2.52 13.31 25.14
CA TYR A 131 2.51 13.22 26.60
C TYR A 131 2.52 11.76 27.07
N LEU A 132 1.72 10.90 26.44
CA LEU A 132 1.66 9.47 26.73
C LEU A 132 3.01 8.78 26.49
N SER A 133 3.68 9.08 25.37
CA SER A 133 4.98 8.51 25.05
C SER A 133 6.04 8.86 26.10
N GLY A 134 6.03 10.09 26.64
CA GLY A 134 6.95 10.51 27.69
C GLY A 134 6.74 9.74 29.00
N THR A 135 5.48 9.57 29.41
CA THR A 135 5.14 8.81 30.63
C THR A 135 5.45 7.32 30.52
N PHE A 136 5.20 6.71 29.35
CA PHE A 136 5.53 5.30 29.11
C PHE A 136 7.04 5.06 29.08
N LEU A 137 7.80 5.97 28.47
CA LEU A 137 9.26 5.86 28.42
C LEU A 137 9.87 5.98 29.82
N LEU A 138 9.35 6.89 30.65
CA LEU A 138 9.76 7.03 32.05
C LEU A 138 9.41 5.80 32.90
N ALA A 139 8.20 5.25 32.72
CA ALA A 139 7.78 4.03 33.39
C ALA A 139 8.65 2.82 32.98
N ALA A 140 8.94 2.68 31.70
CA ALA A 140 9.82 1.62 31.19
C ALA A 140 11.26 1.75 31.74
N LEU A 141 11.79 2.97 31.83
CA LEU A 141 13.11 3.23 32.40
C LEU A 141 13.17 2.87 33.89
N LEU A 142 12.14 3.23 34.67
CA LEU A 142 12.05 2.86 36.07
C LEU A 142 11.99 1.34 36.26
N LEU A 143 11.20 0.65 35.44
CA LEU A 143 11.05 -0.79 35.50
C LEU A 143 12.38 -1.50 35.16
N PHE A 144 13.09 -0.99 34.15
CA PHE A 144 14.43 -1.46 33.79
C PHE A 144 15.46 -1.26 34.92
N LEU A 145 15.43 -0.11 35.61
CA LEU A 145 16.33 0.16 36.74
C LEU A 145 16.04 -0.77 37.93
N VAL A 146 14.76 -1.01 38.23
CA VAL A 146 14.35 -1.96 39.27
C VAL A 146 14.82 -3.38 38.94
N GLU A 147 14.60 -3.82 37.70
CA GLU A 147 15.06 -5.14 37.24
C GLU A 147 16.57 -5.28 37.34
N THR A 148 17.31 -4.26 36.90
CA THR A 148 18.79 -4.24 36.98
C THR A 148 19.27 -4.29 38.43
N ALA A 149 18.63 -3.56 39.33
CA ALA A 149 18.95 -3.60 40.76
C ALA A 149 18.68 -4.99 41.35
N LEU A 150 17.52 -5.59 41.08
CA LEU A 150 17.19 -6.93 41.54
C LEU A 150 18.19 -7.98 41.03
N LEU A 151 18.60 -7.91 39.77
CA LEU A 151 19.61 -8.79 39.19
C LEU A 151 20.99 -8.59 39.85
N PHE A 152 21.37 -7.34 40.14
CA PHE A 152 22.62 -7.02 40.84
C PHE A 152 22.62 -7.55 42.28
N PHE A 153 21.54 -7.34 43.04
CA PHE A 153 21.39 -7.87 44.40
C PHE A 153 21.37 -9.40 44.40
N ARG A 154 20.67 -10.05 43.46
CA ARG A 154 20.66 -11.50 43.32
C ARG A 154 22.07 -12.07 43.07
N ARG A 155 22.87 -11.43 42.21
CA ARG A 155 24.26 -11.83 41.96
C ARG A 155 25.20 -11.58 43.14
N ARG A 156 24.92 -10.58 43.97
CA ARG A 156 25.77 -10.18 45.12
C ARG A 156 25.53 -11.05 46.36
N PHE A 157 24.31 -11.54 46.58
CA PHE A 157 23.90 -12.24 47.80
C PHE A 157 23.69 -13.76 47.63
N PHE A 158 23.61 -14.29 46.40
CA PHE A 158 23.48 -15.73 46.11
C PHE A 158 24.67 -16.28 45.30
N ALA A 159 25.86 -15.69 45.46
CA ALA A 159 27.13 -16.23 44.99
C ALA A 159 27.96 -16.72 46.17
#